data_AF-A0A1V5JC87-F1
#
_entry.id   AF-A0A1V5JC87-F1
#
_cell.length_a   1.000
_cell.length_b   1.000
_cell.length_c   1.000
_cell.angle_alpha   90.00
_cell.angle_beta   90.00
_cell.angle_gamma   90.00
#
_symmetry.space_group_name_H-M   'P 1'
#
loop_
_entity.id
_entity.type
_entity.pdbx_description
1 polymer ?
#
loop_
_entity_poly.entity_id
_entity_poly.type
_entity_poly.pdbx_seq_one_letter_code
_entity_poly.pdbx_strand_id
1 'polypeptide(L)'
;MAWGKRIIDGEEYRIRKGYSPVTNPTIAVVKVRYEKFLETRSHCKTVNRRASDCVNKTAGMRQEADELITLLWNEIEASFSSLPEEEKRANAEKYGLVYVFRKHEKTRKNLSLTLFSANQENQ
;
A
#
# COMPACT_ATOMS: atom_id res chain seq x y z
N MET A 1 -7.74 -24.52 14.11
CA MET A 1 -7.83 -25.66 13.14
C MET A 1 -8.29 -26.95 13.82
N ALA A 2 -7.98 -27.17 15.10
CA ALA A 2 -8.30 -28.42 15.80
C ALA A 2 -9.78 -28.82 15.77
N TRP A 3 -10.71 -27.87 15.88
CA TRP A 3 -12.14 -28.18 16.00
C TRP A 3 -12.77 -28.79 14.74
N GLY A 4 -12.47 -28.25 13.54
CA GLY A 4 -13.03 -28.78 12.29
C GLY A 4 -12.65 -30.26 12.07
N LYS A 5 -11.37 -30.57 12.23
CA LYS A 5 -10.88 -31.95 12.17
C LYS A 5 -11.47 -32.84 13.28
N ARG A 6 -11.50 -32.35 14.53
CA ARG A 6 -12.07 -33.11 15.67
C ARG A 6 -13.56 -33.42 15.50
N ILE A 7 -14.34 -32.52 14.90
CA ILE A 7 -15.76 -32.76 14.61
C ILE A 7 -15.91 -33.86 13.55
N ILE A 8 -15.08 -33.83 12.51
CA ILE A 8 -15.06 -34.84 11.45
C ILE A 8 -14.67 -36.22 12.01
N ASP A 9 -13.55 -36.29 12.73
CA ASP A 9 -13.04 -37.54 13.33
C ASP A 9 -14.02 -38.08 14.40
N GLY A 10 -14.63 -37.19 15.17
CA GLY A 10 -15.60 -37.53 16.21
C GLY A 10 -16.90 -38.13 15.64
N GLU A 11 -17.39 -37.61 14.51
CA GLU A 11 -18.59 -38.16 13.87
C GLU A 11 -18.31 -39.52 13.22
N GLU A 12 -17.14 -39.71 12.60
CA GLU A 12 -16.73 -41.04 12.13
C GLU A 12 -16.66 -42.05 13.28
N TYR A 13 -16.16 -41.63 14.43
CA TYR A 13 -16.11 -42.49 15.62
C TYR A 13 -17.52 -42.86 16.13
N ARG A 14 -18.46 -41.92 16.12
CA ARG A 14 -19.87 -42.19 16.49
C ARG A 14 -20.53 -43.19 15.54
N ILE A 15 -20.34 -43.01 14.24
CA ILE A 15 -20.89 -43.92 13.23
C ILE A 15 -20.31 -45.33 13.40
N ARG A 16 -18.98 -45.46 13.62
CA ARG A 16 -18.34 -46.77 13.88
C ARG A 16 -18.87 -47.47 15.14
N LYS A 17 -19.32 -46.71 16.14
CA LYS A 17 -19.97 -47.23 17.35
C LYS A 17 -21.45 -47.62 17.15
N GLY A 18 -22.01 -47.44 15.96
CA GLY A 18 -23.41 -47.76 15.65
C GLY A 18 -24.41 -46.66 16.01
N TYR A 19 -23.96 -45.44 16.33
CA TYR A 19 -24.88 -44.32 16.52
C TYR A 19 -25.40 -43.79 15.18
N SER A 20 -26.58 -43.17 15.20
CA SER A 20 -27.17 -42.54 14.01
C SER A 20 -26.33 -41.35 13.52
N PRO A 21 -26.15 -41.20 12.20
CA PRO A 21 -25.47 -40.05 11.62
C PRO A 21 -26.22 -38.73 11.89
N VAL A 22 -25.47 -37.65 12.11
CA VAL A 22 -26.03 -36.29 12.16
C VAL A 22 -26.41 -35.85 10.75
N THR A 23 -27.68 -35.46 10.58
CA THR A 23 -28.24 -35.12 9.27
C THR A 23 -28.35 -33.62 9.00
N ASN A 24 -28.28 -32.77 10.03
CA ASN A 24 -28.46 -31.33 9.88
C ASN A 24 -27.40 -30.51 10.66
N PRO A 25 -26.31 -30.07 10.00
CA PRO A 25 -25.90 -30.44 8.65
C PRO A 25 -25.29 -31.85 8.61
N THR A 26 -25.29 -32.48 7.43
CA THR A 26 -24.57 -33.75 7.24
C THR A 26 -23.07 -33.57 7.37
N ILE A 27 -22.38 -34.61 7.85
CA ILE A 27 -20.92 -34.60 8.00
C ILE A 27 -20.19 -34.34 6.68
N ALA A 28 -20.77 -34.75 5.54
CA ALA A 28 -20.25 -34.47 4.21
C ALA A 28 -20.18 -32.97 3.92
N VAL A 29 -21.22 -32.21 4.26
CA VAL A 29 -21.24 -30.74 4.09
C VAL A 29 -20.16 -30.08 4.95
N VAL A 30 -19.96 -30.58 6.18
CA VAL A 30 -18.92 -30.08 7.09
C VAL A 30 -17.52 -30.37 6.51
N LYS A 31 -17.28 -31.57 5.98
CA LYS A 31 -16.01 -31.95 5.33
C LYS A 31 -15.68 -31.02 4.15
N VAL A 32 -16.61 -30.84 3.21
CA VAL A 32 -16.42 -29.96 2.04
C VAL A 32 -16.14 -28.51 2.46
N ARG A 33 -16.88 -27.98 3.44
CA ARG A 33 -16.65 -26.62 3.93
C ARG A 33 -15.31 -26.47 4.65
N TYR A 34 -14.89 -27.49 5.40
CA TYR A 34 -13.61 -27.50 6.08
C TYR A 34 -12.43 -27.53 5.09
N GLU A 35 -12.51 -28.35 4.04
CA GLU A 35 -11.52 -28.39 2.96
C GLU A 35 -11.42 -27.05 2.25
N LYS A 36 -12.55 -26.47 1.83
CA LYS A 36 -12.58 -25.14 1.20
C LYS A 36 -12.00 -24.05 2.11
N PHE A 37 -12.25 -24.13 3.41
CA PHE A 37 -11.66 -23.22 4.39
C PHE A 37 -10.13 -23.36 4.44
N LEU A 38 -9.59 -24.58 4.45
CA LEU A 38 -8.15 -24.81 4.47
C LEU A 38 -7.47 -24.26 3.21
N GLU A 39 -8.06 -24.53 2.05
CA GLU A 39 -7.60 -24.02 0.77
C GLU A 39 -7.57 -22.49 0.77
N THR A 40 -8.70 -21.86 1.11
CA THR A 40 -8.83 -20.40 1.17
C THR A 40 -7.81 -19.81 2.14
N ARG A 41 -7.62 -20.42 3.31
CA ARG A 41 -6.65 -19.94 4.29
C ARG A 41 -5.21 -20.02 3.78
N SER A 42 -4.85 -21.12 3.11
CA SER A 42 -3.53 -21.28 2.49
C SER A 42 -3.29 -20.24 1.40
N HIS A 43 -4.30 -20.00 0.57
CA HIS A 43 -4.28 -18.96 -0.44
C HIS A 43 -4.08 -17.57 0.18
N CYS A 44 -4.90 -17.19 1.17
CA CYS A 44 -4.75 -15.92 1.89
C CYS A 44 -3.37 -15.78 2.53
N LYS A 45 -2.83 -16.84 3.13
CA LYS A 45 -1.47 -16.80 3.72
C LYS A 45 -0.41 -16.50 2.66
N THR A 46 -0.55 -17.09 1.47
CA THR A 46 0.38 -16.87 0.35
C THR A 46 0.27 -15.43 -0.19
N VAL A 47 -0.95 -14.94 -0.39
CA VAL A 47 -1.20 -13.57 -0.84
C VAL A 47 -0.66 -12.55 0.17
N ASN A 48 -0.95 -12.74 1.46
CA ASN A 48 -0.47 -11.85 2.52
C ASN A 48 1.06 -11.84 2.60
N ARG A 49 1.72 -13.00 2.42
CA ARG A 49 3.18 -13.06 2.36
C ARG A 49 3.72 -12.21 1.21
N ARG A 50 3.20 -12.41 0.00
CA ARG A 50 3.61 -11.63 -1.19
C ARG A 50 3.37 -10.13 -1.00
N ALA A 51 2.23 -9.74 -0.44
CA ALA A 51 1.93 -8.35 -0.16
C ALA A 51 2.94 -7.76 0.83
N SER A 52 3.27 -8.48 1.92
CA SER A 52 4.29 -8.06 2.88
C SER A 52 5.67 -7.92 2.23
N ASP A 53 6.06 -8.86 1.36
CA ASP A 53 7.34 -8.83 0.65
C ASP A 53 7.43 -7.61 -0.28
N CYS A 54 6.35 -7.30 -1.01
CA CYS A 54 6.28 -6.11 -1.87
C CYS A 54 6.32 -4.80 -1.08
N VAL A 55 5.66 -4.74 0.07
CA VAL A 55 5.68 -3.56 0.95
C VAL A 55 7.10 -3.34 1.49
N ASN A 56 7.76 -4.40 1.97
CA ASN A 56 9.13 -4.31 2.48
C ASN A 56 10.12 -3.87 1.39
N LYS A 57 10.01 -4.44 0.18
CA LYS A 57 10.83 -4.02 -0.96
C LYS A 57 10.61 -2.56 -1.32
N THR A 58 9.35 -2.13 -1.40
CA THR A 58 9.00 -0.73 -1.68
C THR A 58 9.54 0.21 -0.60
N ALA A 59 9.46 -0.18 0.67
CA ALA A 59 10.00 0.61 1.77
C ALA A 59 11.52 0.80 1.65
N GLY A 60 12.26 -0.24 1.29
CA GLY A 60 13.69 -0.13 1.02
C GLY A 60 14.01 0.82 -0.15
N MET A 61 13.29 0.69 -1.27
CA MET A 61 13.47 1.57 -2.44
C MET A 61 13.10 3.03 -2.16
N ARG A 62 12.14 3.28 -1.26
CA ARG A 62 11.76 4.64 -0.86
C ARG A 62 12.90 5.35 -0.14
N GLN A 63 13.62 4.66 0.73
CA GLN A 63 14.76 5.26 1.42
C GLN A 63 15.83 5.72 0.41
N GLU A 64 16.20 4.86 -0.53
CA GLU A 64 17.15 5.20 -1.60
C GLU A 64 16.65 6.38 -2.46
N ALA A 65 15.37 6.38 -2.80
CA ALA A 65 14.76 7.48 -3.56
C ALA A 65 14.78 8.80 -2.77
N ASP A 66 14.48 8.79 -1.47
CA ASP A 66 14.49 9.98 -0.62
C ASP A 66 15.92 10.56 -0.48
N GLU A 67 16.93 9.71 -0.38
CA GLU A 67 18.34 10.09 -0.39
C GLU A 67 18.72 10.76 -1.73
N LEU A 68 18.34 10.16 -2.86
CA LEU A 68 18.59 10.72 -4.19
C LEU A 68 17.87 12.05 -4.41
N ILE A 69 16.62 12.17 -3.98
CA ILE A 69 15.85 13.43 -4.07
C ILE A 69 16.56 14.53 -3.26
N THR A 70 17.03 14.20 -2.07
CA THR A 70 17.76 15.15 -1.20
C THR A 70 19.07 15.61 -1.84
N LEU A 71 19.83 14.68 -2.41
CA LEU A 71 21.08 14.98 -3.12
C LEU A 71 20.83 15.90 -4.32
N LEU A 72 19.87 15.54 -5.17
CA LEU A 72 19.51 16.30 -6.37
C LEU A 72 19.04 17.71 -6.02
N TRP A 73 18.19 17.83 -4.98
CA TRP A 73 17.75 19.13 -4.48
C TRP A 73 18.94 20.00 -4.10
N ASN A 74 19.85 19.48 -3.27
CA ASN A 74 21.01 20.23 -2.80
C ASN A 74 21.92 20.67 -3.95
N GLU A 75 22.15 19.79 -4.92
CA GLU A 75 22.98 20.08 -6.10
C GLU A 75 22.38 21.18 -6.98
N ILE A 76 21.08 21.10 -7.25
CA ILE A 76 20.35 22.11 -8.05
C ILE A 76 20.37 23.46 -7.33
N GLU A 77 20.06 23.47 -6.02
CA GLU A 77 20.06 24.69 -5.21
C GLU A 77 21.44 25.34 -5.14
N ALA A 78 22.50 24.54 -4.99
CA ALA A 78 23.87 25.02 -4.97
C ALA A 78 24.27 25.61 -6.33
N SER A 79 23.88 24.95 -7.43
CA SER A 79 24.21 25.38 -8.79
C SER A 79 23.63 26.75 -9.14
N PHE A 80 22.44 27.08 -8.60
CA PHE A 80 21.78 28.36 -8.84
C PHE A 80 21.92 29.35 -7.68
N SER A 81 22.78 29.08 -6.70
CA SER A 81 22.97 29.92 -5.51
C SER A 81 23.50 31.32 -5.80
N SER A 82 24.19 31.51 -6.92
CA SER A 82 24.72 32.80 -7.35
C SER A 82 23.71 33.68 -8.08
N LEU A 83 22.54 33.15 -8.45
CA LEU A 83 21.52 33.87 -9.22
C LEU A 83 20.54 34.61 -8.29
N PRO A 84 19.90 35.69 -8.77
CA PRO A 84 18.78 36.32 -8.06
C PRO A 84 17.65 35.32 -7.79
N GLU A 85 16.94 35.51 -6.67
CA GLU A 85 16.00 34.53 -6.15
C GLU A 85 14.86 34.17 -7.12
N GLU A 86 14.42 35.11 -7.96
CA GLU A 86 13.38 34.90 -8.97
C GLU A 86 13.87 34.00 -10.11
N GLU A 87 15.08 34.26 -10.63
CA GLU A 87 15.71 33.45 -11.68
C GLU A 87 16.15 32.08 -11.17
N LYS A 88 16.62 32.01 -9.93
CA LYS A 88 16.96 30.76 -9.24
C LYS A 88 15.75 29.82 -9.21
N ARG A 89 14.59 30.31 -8.73
CA ARG A 89 13.36 29.51 -8.67
C ARG A 89 12.90 29.07 -10.07
N ALA A 90 12.90 29.98 -11.04
CA ALA A 90 12.50 29.67 -12.41
C ALA A 90 13.39 28.62 -13.08
N ASN A 91 14.70 28.62 -12.79
CA ASN A 91 15.62 27.60 -13.31
C ASN A 91 15.51 26.27 -12.56
N ALA A 92 15.31 26.28 -11.24
CA ALA A 92 15.07 25.07 -10.46
C ALA A 92 13.73 24.38 -10.81
N GLU A 93 12.69 25.16 -11.14
CA GLU A 93 11.39 24.65 -11.57
C GLU A 93 11.47 23.80 -12.84
N LYS A 94 12.44 24.07 -13.74
CA LYS A 94 12.72 23.25 -14.93
C LYS A 94 13.15 21.83 -14.59
N TYR A 95 13.74 21.61 -13.42
CA TYR A 95 14.13 20.29 -12.90
C TYR A 95 13.03 19.64 -12.06
N GLY A 96 11.86 20.28 -11.95
CA GLY A 96 10.70 19.77 -11.21
C GLY A 96 10.62 20.21 -9.75
N LEU A 97 11.47 21.14 -9.29
CA LEU A 97 11.34 21.71 -7.93
C LEU A 97 10.16 22.69 -7.90
N VAL A 98 9.18 22.41 -7.02
CA VAL A 98 7.99 23.25 -6.85
C VAL A 98 8.10 24.00 -5.52
N TYR A 99 8.07 25.33 -5.59
CA TYR A 99 8.11 26.19 -4.42
C TYR A 99 6.70 26.51 -3.93
N VAL A 100 6.46 26.32 -2.63
CA VAL A 100 5.16 26.60 -2.01
C VAL A 100 5.33 27.74 -1.00
N PHE A 101 4.66 28.87 -1.26
CA PHE A 101 4.65 30.01 -0.33
C PHE A 101 3.60 29.84 0.77
N ARG A 102 3.93 30.25 2.00
CA ARG A 102 2.95 30.29 3.09
C ARG A 102 1.96 31.42 2.89
N LYS A 103 0.78 31.32 3.53
CA LYS A 103 -0.32 32.32 3.39
C LYS A 103 0.11 33.76 3.65
N HIS A 104 1.10 33.99 4.51
CA HIS A 104 1.62 35.32 4.89
C HIS A 104 2.82 35.79 4.04
N GLU A 105 3.37 34.95 3.17
CA GLU A 105 4.54 35.25 2.33
C GLU A 105 4.14 35.62 0.89
N LYS A 106 2.84 35.58 0.58
CA LYS A 106 2.31 35.88 -0.76
C LYS A 106 2.39 37.37 -1.07
N THR A 107 3.49 37.79 -1.69
CA THR A 107 3.51 39.06 -2.44
C THR A 107 2.78 38.84 -3.78
N ARG A 108 1.90 39.77 -4.17
CA ARG A 108 0.98 39.68 -5.34
C ARG A 108 1.61 39.30 -6.70
N LYS A 109 2.94 39.24 -6.82
CA LYS A 109 3.67 38.90 -8.05
C LYS A 109 4.10 37.44 -8.17
N ASN A 110 4.07 36.65 -7.08
CA ASN A 110 4.64 35.28 -7.03
C ASN A 110 3.59 34.18 -7.24
N LEU A 111 2.72 34.32 -8.25
CA LEU A 111 1.88 33.19 -8.68
C LEU A 111 2.65 32.45 -9.78
N SER A 112 3.59 31.57 -9.39
CA SER A 112 4.06 30.57 -10.34
C SER A 112 2.84 29.74 -10.72
N LEU A 113 2.54 29.70 -12.02
CA LEU A 113 1.44 28.94 -12.62
C LEU A 113 1.81 27.45 -12.50
N THR A 114 1.72 26.93 -11.28
CA THR A 114 2.09 25.55 -10.99
C THR A 114 1.16 24.66 -11.84
N LEU A 115 1.67 23.54 -12.36
CA LEU A 115 0.90 22.57 -13.16
C LEU A 115 -0.41 22.10 -12.47
N PHE A 116 -0.51 22.25 -11.14
CA PHE A 116 -1.70 21.93 -10.35
C PHE A 116 -2.72 23.07 -10.24
N SER A 117 -2.33 24.33 -10.48
CA SER A 117 -3.24 25.49 -10.45
C SER A 117 -3.95 25.75 -11.79
N ALA A 118 -3.44 25.21 -12.91
CA ALA A 118 -4.03 25.40 -14.23
C ALA A 118 -5.41 24.74 -14.42
N ASN A 119 -5.89 23.93 -13.46
CA ASN A 119 -7.15 23.18 -13.55
C ASN A 119 -8.24 23.66 -12.55
N GLN A 120 -8.07 24.80 -11.88
CA GLN A 120 -9.08 25.33 -10.94
C GLN A 120 -9.90 26.52 -11.47
N GLU A 121 -9.89 26.78 -12.78
CA GLU A 121 -10.80 27.72 -13.43
C GLU A 121 -11.77 26.96 -14.34
N ASN A 122 -12.80 26.35 -13.74
CA ASN A 122 -14.10 26.04 -14.36
C ASN A 122 -14.98 25.27 -13.36
N GLN A 123 -15.53 25.98 -12.37
CA GLN A 123 -16.79 25.67 -11.71
C GLN A 123 -17.29 26.88 -10.91
#